data_AF-A0A1G1FK80-F1
#
_entry.id   AF-A0A1G1FK80-F1
#
_cell.length_a   1.000
_cell.length_b   1.000
_cell.length_c   1.000
_cell.angle_alpha   90.00
_cell.angle_beta   90.00
_cell.angle_gamma   90.00
#
_symmetry.space_group_name_H-M   'P 1'
#
loop_
_entity.id
_entity.type
_entity.pdbx_description
1 polymer ?
#
loop_
_entity_poly.entity_id
_entity_poly.type
_entity_poly.pdbx_seq_one_letter_code
_entity_poly.pdbx_strand_id
1 'polypeptide(L)'
;MVGSAMAGKKVKPEDGVKNSNGFLTGAHYNLNIHGKKDGYNCDAESSGGNSVFVPENGEGIQILMQSGNKSLATTMEVVDKCAEAFDLTPIVINLPYNKNGFYVFARPLGKPTKNPSMGITPDVISVTEGGSDLFYLGFVNSKGFKNPYAELIRSKGKSKAVDITGLFQWSGSVCYLSSDSCTPIEECTITSLCCTDADLDGVYEGCTTPPEPIPPATESICPIDTVWVDTYCMDYEEEWVFNIGDLVDYMWDIDNSGLKLLQIRFYPVPEE
;
A
#
# COMPACT_ATOMS: atom_id res chain seq x y z
N MET A 1 -17.96 -9.07 41.99
CA MET A 1 -16.81 -8.27 41.53
C MET A 1 -16.33 -8.89 40.24
N VAL A 2 -16.68 -8.28 39.12
CA VAL A 2 -16.32 -8.74 37.78
C VAL A 2 -14.90 -8.21 37.53
N GLY A 3 -13.95 -9.12 37.31
CA GLY A 3 -12.57 -8.74 36.99
C GLY A 3 -12.51 -8.11 35.61
N SER A 4 -12.00 -6.88 35.52
CA SER A 4 -11.57 -6.28 34.27
C SER A 4 -10.54 -7.18 33.61
N ALA A 5 -10.85 -7.71 32.43
CA ALA A 5 -9.85 -8.17 31.50
C ALA A 5 -9.02 -6.94 31.09
N MET A 6 -7.73 -6.96 31.43
CA MET A 6 -6.77 -5.98 30.93
C MET A 6 -6.61 -6.26 29.43
N ALA A 7 -7.05 -5.32 28.60
CA ALA A 7 -6.75 -5.31 27.17
C ALA A 7 -5.23 -5.43 26.97
N GLY A 8 -4.80 -6.40 26.16
CA GLY A 8 -3.40 -6.56 25.81
C GLY A 8 -2.94 -5.31 25.06
N LYS A 9 -2.10 -4.49 25.69
CA LYS A 9 -1.62 -3.24 25.10
C LYS A 9 -0.95 -3.55 23.73
N LYS A 10 -1.54 -3.05 22.64
CA LYS A 10 -0.90 -2.98 21.31
C LYS A 10 0.53 -2.43 21.48
N VAL A 11 1.54 -3.25 21.21
CA VAL A 11 2.95 -2.82 21.30
C VAL A 11 3.25 -2.02 20.05
N LYS A 12 3.25 -0.69 20.16
CA LYS A 12 3.64 0.19 19.06
C LYS A 12 5.07 -0.15 18.58
N PRO A 13 5.45 0.13 17.32
CA PRO A 13 6.78 -0.23 16.82
C PRO A 13 7.90 0.48 17.59
N GLU A 14 7.63 1.63 18.21
CA GLU A 14 8.55 2.29 19.16
C GLU A 14 8.72 1.57 20.51
N ASP A 15 7.73 0.78 20.92
CA ASP A 15 7.70 0.07 22.22
C ASP A 15 8.35 -1.32 22.14
N GLY A 16 8.60 -1.83 20.93
CA GLY A 16 9.19 -3.16 20.70
C GLY A 16 10.71 -3.21 20.95
N VAL A 17 11.20 -4.33 21.49
CA VAL A 17 12.64 -4.54 21.73
C VAL A 17 13.37 -4.74 20.39
N LYS A 18 14.26 -3.80 20.05
CA LYS A 18 15.10 -3.84 18.84
C LYS A 18 16.42 -4.56 19.09
N ASN A 19 16.85 -5.38 18.14
CA ASN A 19 18.16 -6.04 18.16
C ASN A 19 19.28 -5.08 17.71
N SER A 20 20.54 -5.54 17.77
CA SER A 20 21.71 -4.71 17.44
C SER A 20 21.78 -4.21 15.99
N ASN A 21 20.92 -4.75 15.10
CA ASN A 21 20.77 -4.35 13.70
C ASN A 21 19.59 -3.40 13.48
N GLY A 22 18.88 -2.98 14.53
CA GLY A 22 17.76 -2.03 14.46
C GLY A 22 16.40 -2.68 14.17
N PHE A 23 16.36 -3.97 13.87
CA PHE A 23 15.13 -4.72 13.65
C PHE A 23 14.44 -5.07 14.97
N LEU A 24 13.11 -5.17 14.98
CA LEU A 24 12.38 -5.77 16.10
C LEU A 24 12.80 -7.23 16.35
N THR A 25 12.66 -7.68 17.59
CA THR A 25 12.78 -9.08 17.98
C THR A 25 11.41 -9.76 17.89
N GLY A 26 11.37 -11.04 17.50
CA GLY A 26 10.13 -11.80 17.35
C GLY A 26 9.96 -12.47 15.98
N ALA A 27 8.82 -13.13 15.80
CA ALA A 27 8.42 -13.76 14.54
C ALA A 27 8.24 -12.70 13.44
N HIS A 28 8.70 -13.01 12.23
CA HIS A 28 8.64 -12.11 11.09
C HIS A 28 8.82 -12.86 9.77
N TYR A 29 8.33 -12.26 8.69
CA TYR A 29 8.67 -12.62 7.32
C TYR A 29 9.85 -11.76 6.84
N ASN A 30 10.72 -12.31 6.00
CA ASN A 30 11.90 -11.60 5.46
C ASN A 30 11.80 -11.51 3.95
N LEU A 31 11.74 -10.32 3.37
CA LEU A 31 11.88 -10.08 1.93
C LEU A 31 13.27 -9.50 1.64
N ASN A 32 13.92 -9.97 0.58
CA ASN A 32 15.22 -9.44 0.15
C ASN A 32 15.10 -8.93 -1.28
N ILE A 33 15.35 -7.63 -1.48
CA ILE A 33 15.42 -7.02 -2.81
C ILE A 33 16.89 -6.94 -3.20
N HIS A 34 17.27 -7.67 -4.25
CA HIS A 34 18.66 -7.73 -4.73
C HIS A 34 18.82 -6.86 -5.97
N GLY A 35 19.65 -5.82 -5.87
CA GLY A 35 20.10 -5.05 -7.03
C GLY A 35 21.08 -5.87 -7.87
N LYS A 36 20.78 -6.01 -9.15
CA LYS A 36 21.55 -6.80 -10.12
C LYS A 36 22.06 -5.93 -11.25
N LYS A 37 23.31 -6.16 -11.64
CA LYS A 37 23.93 -5.46 -12.76
C LYS A 37 23.28 -5.85 -14.09
N ASP A 38 23.46 -4.98 -15.07
CA ASP A 38 23.12 -5.22 -16.47
C ASP A 38 23.63 -6.58 -16.96
N GLY A 39 22.81 -7.27 -17.76
CA GLY A 39 23.10 -8.62 -18.25
C GLY A 39 22.88 -9.73 -17.24
N TYR A 40 22.34 -9.44 -16.05
CA TYR A 40 21.83 -10.47 -15.16
C TYR A 40 20.66 -11.22 -15.82
N ASN A 41 20.78 -12.53 -15.92
CA ASN A 41 19.70 -13.40 -16.38
C ASN A 41 18.90 -13.87 -15.16
N CYS A 42 17.68 -13.34 -15.01
CA CYS A 42 16.76 -13.75 -13.96
C CYS A 42 16.04 -15.03 -14.40
N ASP A 43 16.16 -16.09 -13.62
CA ASP A 43 15.49 -17.37 -13.93
C ASP A 43 14.08 -17.36 -13.32
N ALA A 44 13.09 -16.81 -14.03
CA ALA A 44 11.71 -16.66 -13.54
C ALA A 44 11.08 -17.98 -13.07
N GLU A 45 11.49 -19.11 -13.66
CA GLU A 45 10.88 -20.43 -13.44
C GLU A 45 11.29 -21.12 -12.12
N SER A 46 12.38 -20.69 -11.48
CA SER A 46 12.81 -21.27 -10.21
C SER A 46 12.22 -20.55 -9.00
N SER A 47 12.01 -21.28 -7.90
CA SER A 47 11.64 -20.64 -6.64
C SER A 47 12.73 -19.67 -6.18
N GLY A 48 12.38 -18.38 -6.05
CA GLY A 48 13.25 -17.33 -5.49
C GLY A 48 13.31 -17.33 -3.96
N GLY A 49 12.55 -18.21 -3.29
CA GLY A 49 12.24 -18.08 -1.87
C GLY A 49 11.66 -16.70 -1.58
N ASN A 50 12.25 -15.97 -0.64
CA ASN A 50 11.82 -14.62 -0.32
C ASN A 50 12.74 -13.53 -0.93
N SER A 51 13.27 -13.80 -2.12
CA SER A 51 14.17 -12.87 -2.80
C SER A 51 13.58 -12.44 -4.13
N VAL A 52 13.66 -11.15 -4.40
CA VAL A 52 13.32 -10.54 -5.69
C VAL A 52 14.55 -9.84 -6.28
N PHE A 53 14.57 -9.65 -7.59
CA PHE A 53 15.71 -9.18 -8.35
C PHE A 53 15.31 -7.97 -9.17
N VAL A 54 15.98 -6.86 -8.93
CA VAL A 54 15.75 -5.58 -9.60
C VAL A 54 17.05 -5.08 -10.24
N PRO A 55 17.01 -4.18 -11.23
CA PRO A 55 18.20 -3.48 -11.70
C PRO A 55 18.95 -2.80 -10.54
N GLU A 56 20.28 -2.90 -10.52
CA GLU A 56 21.15 -2.20 -9.55
C GLU A 56 21.07 -0.68 -9.77
N ASN A 57 20.76 -0.23 -10.99
CA ASN A 57 20.45 1.15 -11.33
C ASN A 57 19.21 1.17 -12.22
N GLY A 58 18.14 1.82 -11.78
CA GLY A 58 16.88 1.90 -12.51
C GLY A 58 15.85 2.73 -11.76
N GLU A 59 14.86 3.22 -12.47
CA GLU A 59 13.75 4.04 -11.97
C GLU A 59 12.43 3.37 -12.35
N GLY A 60 11.36 3.62 -11.58
CA GLY A 60 10.03 3.09 -11.92
C GLY A 60 9.90 1.57 -11.81
N ILE A 61 10.71 0.91 -10.97
CA ILE A 61 10.70 -0.55 -10.85
C ILE A 61 9.51 -0.97 -9.99
N GLN A 62 8.57 -1.70 -10.57
CA GLN A 62 7.33 -2.07 -9.91
C GLN A 62 7.42 -3.36 -9.08
N ILE A 63 6.94 -3.31 -7.85
CA ILE A 63 6.63 -4.47 -7.01
C ILE A 63 5.17 -4.40 -6.59
N LEU A 64 4.38 -5.35 -7.07
CA LEU A 64 2.99 -5.55 -6.68
C LEU A 64 2.93 -6.45 -5.45
N MET A 65 2.11 -6.07 -4.49
CA MET A 65 1.86 -6.82 -3.27
C MET A 65 0.37 -7.05 -3.09
N GLN A 66 0.03 -8.28 -2.72
CA GLN A 66 -1.35 -8.74 -2.57
C GLN A 66 -1.57 -9.38 -1.18
N SER A 67 -2.75 -9.20 -0.60
CA SER A 67 -3.14 -9.80 0.67
C SER A 67 -4.67 -9.91 0.81
N GLY A 68 -5.16 -10.49 1.90
CA GLY A 68 -6.61 -10.58 2.18
C GLY A 68 -7.38 -11.41 1.15
N ASN A 69 -8.53 -10.91 0.69
CA ASN A 69 -9.38 -11.63 -0.27
C ASN A 69 -8.71 -11.87 -1.64
N LYS A 70 -7.59 -11.19 -1.92
CA LYS A 70 -6.81 -11.33 -3.16
C LYS A 70 -5.72 -12.41 -3.06
N SER A 71 -5.39 -12.87 -1.85
CA SER A 71 -4.38 -13.90 -1.64
C SER A 71 -4.76 -14.83 -0.48
N LEU A 72 -4.93 -16.12 -0.79
CA LEU A 72 -5.12 -17.16 0.23
C LEU A 72 -3.82 -17.59 0.89
N ALA A 73 -2.73 -16.83 0.69
CA ALA A 73 -1.43 -17.16 1.23
C ALA A 73 -1.47 -17.13 2.76
N THR A 74 -1.07 -18.25 3.38
CA THR A 74 -0.91 -18.35 4.85
C THR A 74 0.50 -17.96 5.30
N THR A 75 1.40 -17.77 4.35
CA THR A 75 2.79 -17.34 4.55
C THR A 75 3.17 -16.36 3.45
N MET A 76 4.17 -15.52 3.68
CA MET A 76 4.67 -14.66 2.61
C MET A 76 5.35 -15.49 1.53
N GLU A 77 5.02 -15.23 0.28
CA GLU A 77 5.59 -15.88 -0.90
C GLU A 77 5.89 -14.84 -1.98
N VAL A 78 6.98 -15.05 -2.71
CA VAL A 78 7.28 -14.30 -3.92
C VAL A 78 6.77 -15.13 -5.09
N VAL A 79 5.76 -14.60 -5.78
CA VAL A 79 5.09 -15.26 -6.92
C VAL A 79 5.87 -15.00 -8.19
N ASP A 80 6.18 -13.73 -8.45
CA ASP A 80 7.12 -13.30 -9.48
C ASP A 80 8.28 -12.56 -8.82
N LYS A 81 9.50 -12.97 -9.12
CA LYS A 81 10.72 -12.49 -8.48
C LYS A 81 11.55 -11.57 -9.35
N CYS A 82 11.24 -11.48 -10.64
CA CYS A 82 12.05 -10.75 -11.60
C CYS A 82 11.36 -9.42 -11.90
N ALA A 83 12.12 -8.33 -11.86
CA ALA A 83 11.60 -7.04 -12.32
C ALA A 83 11.34 -7.09 -13.83
N GLU A 84 10.41 -6.26 -14.30
CA GLU A 84 10.01 -6.16 -15.71
C GLU A 84 11.19 -5.99 -16.67
N ALA A 85 12.24 -5.29 -16.24
CA ALA A 85 13.49 -5.16 -16.99
C ALA A 85 14.20 -6.50 -17.31
N PHE A 86 13.83 -7.61 -16.67
CA PHE A 86 14.42 -8.94 -16.83
C PHE A 86 13.50 -9.92 -17.55
N ASP A 87 12.18 -9.86 -17.36
CA ASP A 87 11.22 -10.82 -17.94
C ASP A 87 9.87 -10.23 -18.37
N LEU A 88 9.75 -8.89 -18.44
CA LEU A 88 8.60 -8.15 -18.96
C LEU A 88 7.33 -8.22 -18.10
N THR A 89 7.42 -8.67 -16.85
CA THR A 89 6.33 -8.65 -15.87
C THR A 89 6.75 -7.95 -14.57
N PRO A 90 5.82 -7.34 -13.82
CA PRO A 90 6.13 -6.78 -12.52
C PRO A 90 6.40 -7.90 -11.49
N ILE A 91 7.21 -7.59 -10.49
CA ILE A 91 7.40 -8.48 -9.33
C ILE A 91 6.07 -8.60 -8.59
N VAL A 92 5.69 -9.80 -8.17
CA VAL A 92 4.45 -10.05 -7.42
C VAL A 92 4.77 -10.77 -6.12
N ILE A 93 4.27 -10.23 -5.00
CA ILE A 93 4.47 -10.76 -3.65
C ILE A 93 3.12 -10.94 -2.98
N ASN A 94 2.89 -12.13 -2.44
CA ASN A 94 1.74 -12.39 -1.59
C ASN A 94 2.16 -12.26 -0.12
N LEU A 95 1.44 -11.43 0.62
CA LEU A 95 1.55 -11.29 2.07
C LEU A 95 0.36 -11.98 2.74
N PRO A 96 0.60 -12.74 3.82
CA PRO A 96 -0.50 -13.35 4.55
C PRO A 96 -1.38 -12.26 5.16
N TYR A 97 -2.68 -12.47 5.12
CA TYR A 97 -3.63 -11.54 5.71
C TYR A 97 -3.36 -11.40 7.22
N ASN A 98 -3.33 -10.16 7.69
CA ASN A 98 -3.31 -9.83 9.10
C ASN A 98 -4.20 -8.60 9.31
N LYS A 99 -5.29 -8.78 10.07
CA LYS A 99 -6.27 -7.70 10.31
C LYS A 99 -5.65 -6.47 10.97
N ASN A 100 -4.62 -6.63 11.78
CA ASN A 100 -3.92 -5.52 12.44
C ASN A 100 -2.68 -5.05 11.66
N GLY A 101 -2.45 -5.60 10.46
CA GLY A 101 -1.31 -5.30 9.61
C GLY A 101 0.03 -5.80 10.15
N PHE A 102 1.10 -5.12 9.73
CA PHE A 102 2.47 -5.48 10.08
C PHE A 102 3.26 -4.24 10.50
N TYR A 103 4.21 -4.42 11.42
CA TYR A 103 5.33 -3.49 11.49
C TYR A 103 6.36 -3.84 10.43
N VAL A 104 6.74 -2.85 9.62
CA VAL A 104 7.62 -3.07 8.47
C VAL A 104 8.92 -2.32 8.68
N PHE A 105 10.03 -3.05 8.66
CA PHE A 105 11.36 -2.49 8.82
C PHE A 105 12.23 -2.82 7.62
N ALA A 106 12.98 -1.84 7.15
CA ALA A 106 13.86 -1.96 5.99
C ALA A 106 15.31 -1.62 6.36
N ARG A 107 16.26 -2.42 5.86
CA ARG A 107 17.68 -2.26 6.15
C ARG A 107 18.51 -2.33 4.87
N PRO A 108 19.12 -1.23 4.42
CA PRO A 108 20.00 -1.24 3.26
C PRO A 108 21.33 -1.93 3.63
N LEU A 109 21.72 -2.95 2.89
CA LEU A 109 22.91 -3.77 3.09
C LEU A 109 23.87 -3.65 1.89
N GLY A 110 24.98 -4.40 1.94
CA GLY A 110 26.02 -4.34 0.92
C GLY A 110 27.10 -3.28 1.19
N LYS A 111 27.91 -3.01 0.16
CA LYS A 111 29.07 -2.12 0.25
C LYS A 111 28.61 -0.66 0.17
N PRO A 112 28.99 0.21 1.10
CA PRO A 112 28.57 1.62 1.13
C PRO A 112 29.34 2.52 0.14
N THR A 113 29.80 1.99 -0.99
CA THR A 113 30.59 2.76 -1.94
C THR A 113 29.69 3.76 -2.67
N LYS A 114 29.99 5.07 -2.53
CA LYS A 114 29.19 6.19 -3.06
C LYS A 114 27.78 6.32 -2.46
N ASN A 115 27.55 5.78 -1.25
CA ASN A 115 26.25 5.84 -0.55
C ASN A 115 25.08 5.37 -1.43
N PRO A 116 25.07 4.10 -1.88
CA PRO A 116 23.99 3.63 -2.73
C PRO A 116 22.66 3.67 -1.97
N SER A 117 21.58 3.97 -2.69
CA SER A 117 20.26 4.17 -2.11
C SER A 117 19.17 3.45 -2.91
N MET A 118 18.03 3.27 -2.26
CA MET A 118 16.80 2.81 -2.89
C MET A 118 15.65 3.67 -2.36
N GLY A 119 14.99 4.39 -3.27
CA GLY A 119 13.75 5.11 -3.03
C GLY A 119 12.57 4.17 -3.19
N ILE A 120 11.55 4.34 -2.35
CA ILE A 120 10.30 3.58 -2.42
C ILE A 120 9.14 4.57 -2.33
N THR A 121 8.27 4.54 -3.32
CA THR A 121 7.02 5.30 -3.37
C THR A 121 5.85 4.30 -3.34
N PRO A 122 5.00 4.32 -2.31
CA PRO A 122 3.82 3.47 -2.27
C PRO A 122 2.72 4.05 -3.16
N ASP A 123 1.96 3.16 -3.79
CA ASP A 123 0.81 3.50 -4.61
C ASP A 123 -0.29 2.44 -4.46
N VAL A 124 -1.52 2.82 -4.75
CA VAL A 124 -2.70 1.96 -4.72
C VAL A 124 -3.24 1.87 -6.14
N ILE A 125 -3.30 0.66 -6.68
CA ILE A 125 -3.86 0.42 -8.01
C ILE A 125 -5.27 -0.12 -7.84
N SER A 126 -6.24 0.55 -8.46
CA SER A 126 -7.56 0.00 -8.72
C SER A 126 -7.59 -0.63 -10.12
N VAL A 127 -7.82 -1.93 -10.20
CA VAL A 127 -8.19 -2.60 -11.46
C VAL A 127 -9.48 -3.37 -11.23
N THR A 128 -10.59 -2.87 -11.76
CA THR A 128 -11.85 -3.60 -11.71
C THR A 128 -11.82 -4.73 -12.75
N GLU A 129 -12.03 -5.97 -12.29
CA GLU A 129 -12.33 -7.09 -13.17
C GLU A 129 -13.85 -7.07 -13.42
N GLY A 130 -14.29 -6.65 -14.61
CA GLY A 130 -15.70 -6.78 -15.03
C GLY A 130 -16.55 -5.51 -15.04
N GLY A 131 -15.97 -4.30 -15.02
CA GLY A 131 -16.70 -3.07 -15.31
C GLY A 131 -17.69 -2.60 -14.23
N SER A 132 -17.51 -3.01 -12.97
CA SER A 132 -18.28 -2.49 -11.85
C SER A 132 -17.53 -1.40 -11.09
N ASP A 133 -17.96 -0.15 -11.26
CA ASP A 133 -18.19 0.93 -10.30
C ASP A 133 -17.46 0.90 -8.94
N LEU A 134 -16.14 0.70 -8.94
CA LEU A 134 -15.30 1.31 -7.91
C LEU A 134 -15.14 2.78 -8.24
N PHE A 135 -16.21 3.50 -7.94
CA PHE A 135 -16.22 4.94 -7.97
C PHE A 135 -15.39 5.47 -6.84
N TYR A 136 -14.17 5.90 -7.19
CA TYR A 136 -13.36 6.77 -6.38
C TYR A 136 -12.60 6.07 -5.25
N LEU A 137 -11.29 5.87 -5.49
CA LEU A 137 -10.26 5.82 -4.43
C LEU A 137 -10.13 7.19 -3.76
N GLY A 138 -11.24 7.71 -3.26
CA GLY A 138 -11.29 8.94 -2.51
C GLY A 138 -10.86 10.21 -3.23
N PHE A 139 -11.25 11.31 -2.61
CA PHE A 139 -10.30 12.38 -2.52
C PHE A 139 -9.23 11.69 -1.69
N VAL A 140 -8.07 11.40 -2.29
CA VAL A 140 -6.85 11.42 -1.48
C VAL A 140 -6.87 12.82 -0.91
N ASN A 141 -7.55 12.99 0.23
CA ASN A 141 -7.44 14.18 1.01
C ASN A 141 -5.95 14.32 1.31
N SER A 142 -5.49 15.51 1.67
CA SER A 142 -4.05 15.82 1.73
C SER A 142 -3.19 14.90 2.61
N LYS A 143 -3.77 13.90 3.30
CA LYS A 143 -3.12 12.94 4.17
C LYS A 143 -2.48 11.75 3.43
N GLY A 144 -3.19 11.08 2.51
CA GLY A 144 -2.68 9.94 1.73
C GLY A 144 -1.92 8.89 2.55
N PHE A 145 -0.84 8.33 2.00
CA PHE A 145 0.09 7.51 2.78
C PHE A 145 0.79 8.36 3.84
N LYS A 146 0.82 7.85 5.09
CA LYS A 146 1.51 8.49 6.22
C LYS A 146 2.97 8.82 5.89
N ASN A 147 3.63 7.92 5.16
CA ASN A 147 4.92 8.18 4.53
C ASN A 147 4.77 7.92 3.02
N PRO A 148 4.61 8.96 2.19
CA PRO A 148 4.45 8.80 0.74
C PRO A 148 5.77 8.53 0.02
N TYR A 149 6.89 8.47 0.75
CA TYR A 149 8.20 8.17 0.21
C TYR A 149 9.14 7.71 1.33
N ALA A 150 10.03 6.77 1.03
CA ALA A 150 11.16 6.42 1.89
C ALA A 150 12.44 6.28 1.07
N GLU A 151 13.50 6.96 1.50
CA GLU A 151 14.84 6.77 0.93
C GLU A 151 15.74 5.97 1.87
N LEU A 152 16.28 4.86 1.37
CA LEU A 152 17.07 3.92 2.16
C LEU A 152 18.52 3.91 1.70
N ILE A 153 19.36 4.65 2.42
CA ILE A 153 20.76 4.89 2.04
C ILE A 153 21.72 3.96 2.78
N ARG A 154 22.60 3.27 2.05
CA ARG A 154 23.72 2.51 2.61
C ARG A 154 24.94 3.40 2.84
N SER A 155 24.96 4.13 3.96
CA SER A 155 26.10 4.95 4.39
C SER A 155 27.24 4.14 5.03
N LYS A 156 28.41 4.73 5.26
CA LYS A 156 29.56 4.05 5.91
C LYS A 156 29.21 3.63 7.35
N GLY A 157 29.68 2.45 7.77
CA GLY A 157 29.51 1.93 9.13
C GLY A 157 28.53 0.76 9.22
N LYS A 158 28.04 0.47 10.43
CA LYS A 158 27.06 -0.60 10.66
C LYS A 158 25.67 -0.10 10.25
N SER A 159 25.15 -0.67 9.17
CA SER A 159 23.77 -0.41 8.73
C SER A 159 22.77 -0.84 9.81
N LYS A 160 21.70 -0.05 9.99
CA LYS A 160 20.58 -0.34 10.88
C LYS A 160 19.26 -0.33 10.10
N ALA A 161 18.30 -1.10 10.56
CA ALA A 161 16.95 -1.05 10.02
C ALA A 161 16.26 0.26 10.39
N VAL A 162 15.42 0.73 9.48
CA VAL A 162 14.56 1.91 9.59
C VAL A 162 13.12 1.42 9.55
N ASP A 163 12.25 2.08 10.31
CA ASP A 163 10.80 1.82 10.27
C ASP A 163 10.23 2.43 8.99
N ILE A 164 9.59 1.59 8.18
CA ILE A 164 8.89 1.99 6.94
C ILE A 164 7.41 1.59 7.00
N THR A 165 6.87 1.33 8.20
CA THR A 165 5.48 0.93 8.40
C THR A 165 4.51 1.94 7.77
N GLY A 166 4.83 3.24 7.87
CA GLY A 166 3.98 4.30 7.31
C GLY A 166 3.86 4.31 5.79
N LEU A 167 4.67 3.52 5.05
CA LEU A 167 4.43 3.30 3.62
C LEU A 167 3.13 2.51 3.38
N PHE A 168 2.69 1.70 4.35
CA PHE A 168 1.47 0.88 4.26
C PHE A 168 0.30 1.45 5.07
N GLN A 169 0.48 2.61 5.73
CA GLN A 169 -0.58 3.25 6.49
C GLN A 169 -1.19 4.36 5.64
N TRP A 170 -2.46 4.21 5.28
CA TRP A 170 -3.17 5.13 4.40
C TRP A 170 -4.30 5.83 5.16
N SER A 171 -4.44 7.12 4.92
CA SER A 171 -5.56 7.95 5.38
C SER A 171 -6.27 8.56 4.19
N GLY A 172 -7.59 8.50 4.18
CA GLY A 172 -8.42 8.98 3.07
C GLY A 172 -9.87 8.49 3.21
N SER A 173 -10.68 8.79 2.21
CA SER A 173 -12.10 8.37 2.17
C SER A 173 -12.29 7.43 0.98
N VAL A 174 -13.04 6.34 1.10
CA VAL A 174 -13.44 5.51 -0.06
C VAL A 174 -14.95 5.56 -0.17
N CYS A 175 -15.45 5.89 -1.36
CA CYS A 175 -16.88 6.11 -1.59
C CYS A 175 -17.46 5.03 -2.51
N TYR A 176 -18.74 4.74 -2.32
CA TYR A 176 -19.47 3.72 -3.06
C TYR A 176 -20.76 4.30 -3.59
N LEU A 177 -21.17 3.93 -4.82
CA LEU A 177 -22.46 4.36 -5.38
C LEU A 177 -23.66 3.64 -4.74
N SER A 178 -23.44 2.46 -4.17
CA SER A 178 -24.46 1.64 -3.54
C SER A 178 -24.17 1.44 -2.06
N SER A 179 -25.22 1.52 -1.24
CA SER A 179 -25.13 1.22 0.19
C SER A 179 -24.68 -0.21 0.43
N ASP A 180 -25.03 -1.14 -0.46
CA ASP A 180 -24.71 -2.56 -0.29
C ASP A 180 -23.22 -2.85 -0.48
N SER A 181 -22.49 -1.96 -1.16
CA SER A 181 -21.05 -2.08 -1.37
C SER A 181 -20.24 -1.51 -0.20
N CYS A 182 -20.82 -0.61 0.60
CA CYS A 182 -20.15 -0.05 1.77
C CYS A 182 -20.49 -0.87 3.01
N THR A 183 -19.60 -1.78 3.41
CA THR A 183 -19.84 -2.72 4.52
C THR A 183 -18.76 -2.63 5.62
N PRO A 184 -19.14 -2.49 6.90
CA PRO A 184 -20.50 -2.30 7.43
C PRO A 184 -21.06 -0.91 7.10
N ILE A 185 -22.34 -0.85 6.68
CA ILE A 185 -22.99 0.40 6.23
C ILE A 185 -23.10 1.44 7.36
N GLU A 186 -23.09 1.00 8.61
CA GLU A 186 -23.12 1.85 9.79
C GLU A 186 -21.84 2.69 9.97
N GLU A 187 -20.74 2.28 9.35
CA GLU A 187 -19.46 3.03 9.34
C GLU A 187 -19.37 4.00 8.15
N CYS A 188 -20.39 4.01 7.28
CA CYS A 188 -20.42 4.83 6.08
C CYS A 188 -21.25 6.09 6.27
N THR A 189 -20.80 7.17 5.65
CA THR A 189 -21.48 8.47 5.65
C THR A 189 -22.00 8.77 4.26
N ILE A 190 -23.26 9.22 4.17
CA ILE A 190 -23.80 9.66 2.88
C ILE A 190 -23.13 10.99 2.52
N THR A 191 -22.41 10.98 1.41
CA THR A 191 -21.70 12.14 0.86
C THR A 191 -22.23 12.41 -0.54
N SER A 192 -22.72 13.63 -0.76
CA SER A 192 -23.21 14.03 -2.08
C SER A 192 -22.08 14.65 -2.90
N LEU A 193 -21.93 14.18 -4.13
CA LEU A 193 -20.91 14.59 -5.08
C LEU A 193 -21.52 15.07 -6.40
N CYS A 194 -20.75 15.83 -7.17
CA CYS A 194 -21.06 16.19 -8.53
C CYS A 194 -20.18 15.38 -9.48
N CYS A 195 -20.80 14.47 -10.24
CA CYS A 195 -20.10 13.49 -11.07
C CYS A 195 -20.33 13.73 -12.56
N THR A 196 -19.32 13.46 -13.37
CA THR A 196 -19.39 13.48 -14.84
C THR A 196 -19.67 12.07 -15.33
N ASP A 197 -20.60 11.92 -16.26
CA ASP A 197 -20.85 10.69 -17.04
C ASP A 197 -20.89 11.13 -18.51
N ALA A 198 -19.72 11.18 -19.14
CA ALA A 198 -19.51 11.78 -20.45
C ALA A 198 -19.98 10.87 -21.59
N ASP A 199 -19.91 9.55 -21.40
CA ASP A 199 -20.35 8.57 -22.40
C ASP A 199 -21.74 7.95 -22.13
N LEU A 200 -22.37 8.30 -20.99
CA LEU A 200 -23.73 7.91 -20.61
C LEU A 200 -23.92 6.40 -20.45
N ASP A 201 -22.85 5.69 -20.10
CA ASP A 201 -22.90 4.25 -19.86
C ASP A 201 -23.30 3.89 -18.41
N GLY A 202 -23.42 4.91 -17.54
CA GLY A 202 -23.74 4.77 -16.11
C GLY A 202 -22.51 4.69 -15.21
N VAL A 203 -21.31 4.72 -15.78
CA VAL A 203 -20.01 4.76 -15.12
C VAL A 203 -19.51 6.21 -15.20
N TYR A 204 -19.57 6.94 -14.09
CA TYR A 204 -18.96 8.26 -14.00
C TYR A 204 -17.44 8.27 -14.35
N GLU A 205 -16.89 9.34 -14.90
CA GLU A 205 -15.44 9.45 -15.15
C GLU A 205 -14.71 10.27 -14.08
N GLY A 206 -15.47 11.04 -13.30
CA GLY A 206 -14.91 11.84 -12.22
C GLY A 206 -15.98 12.54 -11.41
N CYS A 207 -15.75 12.60 -10.10
CA CYS A 207 -16.61 13.28 -9.15
C CYS A 207 -15.83 14.34 -8.38
N THR A 208 -16.49 15.47 -8.09
CA THR A 208 -15.95 16.51 -7.23
C THR A 208 -16.93 16.86 -6.12
N THR A 209 -16.43 17.36 -5.00
CA THR A 209 -17.30 17.95 -3.98
C THR A 209 -18.12 19.10 -4.58
N PRO A 210 -19.39 19.25 -4.20
CA PRO A 210 -20.18 20.42 -4.59
C PRO A 210 -19.48 21.74 -4.21
N PRO A 211 -19.71 22.82 -4.96
CA PRO A 211 -19.14 24.12 -4.64
C PRO A 211 -19.63 24.60 -3.26
N GLU A 212 -18.70 25.14 -2.46
CA GLU A 212 -19.02 25.82 -1.22
C GLU A 212 -19.01 27.35 -1.42
N PRO A 213 -20.02 28.10 -0.91
CA PRO A 213 -21.22 27.62 -0.21
C PRO A 213 -22.22 26.97 -1.17
N ILE A 214 -23.01 26.02 -0.66
CA ILE A 214 -24.07 25.36 -1.44
C ILE A 214 -25.02 26.45 -1.99
N PRO A 215 -25.23 26.52 -3.31
CA PRO A 215 -26.12 27.51 -3.91
C PRO A 215 -27.58 27.31 -3.45
N PRO A 216 -28.41 28.36 -3.51
CA PRO A 216 -29.81 28.24 -3.13
C PRO A 216 -30.54 27.19 -3.98
N ALA A 217 -31.54 26.52 -3.42
CA ALA A 217 -32.29 25.41 -4.05
C ALA A 217 -32.99 25.77 -5.39
N THR A 218 -32.94 27.04 -5.81
CA THR A 218 -33.42 27.53 -7.10
C THR A 218 -32.38 27.40 -8.22
N GLU A 219 -31.14 27.05 -7.90
CA GLU A 219 -30.02 26.91 -8.83
C GLU A 219 -29.49 25.47 -8.85
N SER A 220 -28.86 25.08 -9.96
CA SER A 220 -28.18 23.78 -10.06
C SER A 220 -27.02 23.76 -9.07
N ILE A 221 -26.99 22.75 -8.19
CA ILE A 221 -25.93 22.60 -7.20
C ILE A 221 -24.63 22.15 -7.87
N CYS A 222 -24.75 21.30 -8.88
CA CYS A 222 -23.61 20.79 -9.61
C CYS A 222 -23.24 21.67 -10.81
N PRO A 223 -21.93 21.79 -11.13
CA PRO A 223 -21.47 22.41 -12.37
C PRO A 223 -22.17 21.84 -13.61
N ILE A 224 -22.15 22.61 -14.69
CA ILE A 224 -22.65 22.17 -16.00
C ILE A 224 -21.93 20.86 -16.38
N ASP A 225 -22.68 19.94 -17.01
CA ASP A 225 -22.22 18.61 -17.42
C ASP A 225 -21.88 17.65 -16.26
N THR A 226 -22.28 17.98 -15.03
CA THR A 226 -22.19 17.06 -13.89
C THR A 226 -23.55 16.83 -13.24
N VAL A 227 -23.74 15.64 -12.68
CA VAL A 227 -24.96 15.20 -12.01
C VAL A 227 -24.73 15.02 -10.51
N TRP A 228 -25.76 15.31 -9.73
CA TRP A 228 -25.75 15.10 -8.29
C TRP A 228 -25.87 13.60 -7.97
N VAL A 229 -24.92 13.06 -7.24
CA VAL A 229 -24.85 11.64 -6.88
C VAL A 229 -24.65 11.52 -5.37
N ASP A 230 -25.55 10.79 -4.71
CA ASP A 230 -25.35 10.42 -3.32
C ASP A 230 -24.49 9.15 -3.26
N THR A 231 -23.37 9.24 -2.54
CA THR A 231 -22.43 8.14 -2.34
C THR A 231 -22.34 7.78 -0.87
N TYR A 232 -21.87 6.58 -0.57
CA TYR A 232 -21.66 6.08 0.79
C TYR A 232 -20.15 6.03 1.01
N CYS A 233 -19.61 6.86 1.89
CA CYS A 233 -18.16 7.01 2.06
C CYS A 233 -17.70 6.51 3.43
N MET A 234 -16.61 5.75 3.44
CA MET A 234 -15.90 5.30 4.63
C MET A 234 -14.59 6.07 4.77
N ASP A 235 -14.34 6.63 5.95
CA ASP A 235 -13.11 7.34 6.27
C ASP A 235 -12.11 6.43 6.98
N TYR A 236 -10.86 6.48 6.54
CA TYR A 236 -9.74 5.73 7.08
C TYR A 236 -8.68 6.68 7.63
N GLU A 237 -8.08 6.33 8.76
CA GLU A 237 -7.01 7.09 9.40
C GLU A 237 -5.87 6.16 9.81
N GLU A 238 -4.72 6.31 9.14
CA GLU A 238 -3.52 5.48 9.27
C GLU A 238 -3.83 3.97 9.16
N GLU A 239 -4.86 3.61 8.39
CA GLU A 239 -5.33 2.25 8.22
C GLU A 239 -4.32 1.42 7.42
N TRP A 240 -4.20 0.14 7.75
CA TRP A 240 -3.36 -0.77 6.97
C TRP A 240 -3.95 -0.93 5.57
N VAL A 241 -3.18 -0.62 4.54
CA VAL A 241 -3.68 -0.52 3.15
C VAL A 241 -4.47 -1.75 2.69
N PHE A 242 -4.06 -2.97 3.10
CA PHE A 242 -4.78 -4.20 2.73
C PHE A 242 -6.10 -4.47 3.47
N ASN A 243 -6.49 -3.61 4.41
CA ASN A 243 -7.79 -3.67 5.09
C ASN A 243 -8.85 -2.79 4.42
N ILE A 244 -8.46 -1.96 3.46
CA ILE A 244 -9.38 -1.13 2.70
C ILE A 244 -9.98 -2.04 1.63
N GLY A 245 -11.28 -2.34 1.76
CA GLY A 245 -11.95 -3.51 1.16
C GLY A 245 -11.84 -3.66 -0.35
N ASP A 246 -11.61 -2.56 -1.07
CA ASP A 246 -11.59 -2.52 -2.54
C ASP A 246 -10.23 -2.31 -3.17
N LEU A 247 -9.16 -2.23 -2.36
CA LEU A 247 -7.83 -2.05 -2.95
C LEU A 247 -7.43 -3.33 -3.65
N VAL A 248 -7.25 -3.21 -4.97
CA VAL A 248 -7.05 -4.36 -5.84
C VAL A 248 -5.60 -4.83 -5.73
N ASP A 249 -4.66 -3.91 -5.88
CA ASP A 249 -3.23 -4.15 -5.71
C ASP A 249 -2.55 -2.98 -5.00
N TYR A 250 -1.62 -3.27 -4.11
CA TYR A 250 -0.72 -2.28 -3.53
C TYR A 250 0.62 -2.38 -4.24
N MET A 251 1.11 -1.25 -4.74
CA MET A 251 2.32 -1.19 -5.54
C MET A 251 3.40 -0.39 -4.80
N TRP A 252 4.64 -0.85 -4.95
CA TRP A 252 5.81 -0.01 -4.77
C TRP A 252 6.43 0.32 -6.10
N ASP A 253 6.61 1.61 -6.33
CA ASP A 253 7.50 2.15 -7.35
C ASP A 253 8.88 2.38 -6.70
N ILE A 254 9.92 1.75 -7.29
CA ILE A 254 11.26 1.72 -6.75
C ILE A 254 12.25 2.40 -7.70
N ASP A 255 13.00 3.34 -7.13
CA ASP A 255 14.20 3.91 -7.74
C ASP A 255 15.44 3.34 -7.05
N ASN A 256 16.22 2.54 -7.76
CA ASN A 256 17.46 1.98 -7.24
C ASN A 256 18.67 2.74 -7.79
N SER A 257 19.51 3.24 -6.87
CA SER A 257 20.77 3.94 -7.19
C SER A 257 21.95 3.19 -6.56
N GLY A 258 22.28 2.03 -7.13
CA GLY A 258 23.43 1.22 -6.77
C GLY A 258 23.25 0.31 -5.55
N LEU A 259 22.06 0.24 -4.94
CA LEU A 259 21.84 -0.59 -3.75
C LEU A 259 21.73 -2.06 -4.14
N LYS A 260 22.58 -2.89 -3.50
CA LYS A 260 22.74 -4.30 -3.87
C LYS A 260 21.83 -5.24 -3.11
N LEU A 261 21.45 -4.84 -1.91
CA LEU A 261 20.58 -5.65 -1.05
C LEU A 261 19.81 -4.71 -0.13
N LEU A 262 18.50 -4.75 -0.25
CA LEU A 262 17.60 -4.22 0.75
C LEU A 262 16.91 -5.39 1.46
N GLN A 263 17.09 -5.49 2.78
CA GLN A 263 16.41 -6.49 3.59
C GLN A 263 15.19 -5.85 4.27
N ILE A 264 14.02 -6.44 4.06
CA ILE A 264 12.75 -5.98 4.62
C ILE A 264 12.19 -7.06 5.52
N ARG A 265 11.60 -6.64 6.64
CA ARG A 265 10.98 -7.53 7.60
C ARG A 265 9.57 -7.07 7.95
N PHE A 266 8.64 -8.00 7.84
CA PHE A 266 7.24 -7.83 8.20
C PHE A 266 6.99 -8.56 9.51
N TYR A 267 6.64 -7.82 10.56
CA TYR A 267 6.32 -8.35 11.88
C TYR A 267 4.80 -8.34 12.06
N PRO A 268 4.12 -9.50 12.07
CA PRO A 268 2.67 -9.55 12.24
C PRO A 268 2.26 -8.87 13.55
N VAL A 269 1.26 -7.99 13.50
CA VAL A 269 0.67 -7.44 14.71
C VAL A 269 -0.31 -8.49 15.26
N PRO A 270 -0.21 -8.89 16.54
CA PRO A 270 -1.11 -9.89 17.11
C PRO A 270 -2.58 -9.45 17.04
N GLU A 271 -3.48 -10.39 16.76
CA GLU A 271 -4.92 -10.22 16.97
C GLU A 271 -5.21 -10.36 18.48
N GLU A 272 -6.04 -9.46 19.04
CA GLU A 272 -6.46 -9.50 20.46
C GLU A 272 -7.52 -10.56 20.73
#